data_AF-A0A5N0HV86-F1
#
_entry.id   AF-A0A5N0HV86-F1
#
_cell.length_a   1.000
_cell.length_b   1.000
_cell.length_c   1.000
_cell.angle_alpha   90.00
_cell.angle_beta   90.00
_cell.angle_gamma   90.00
#
_symmetry.space_group_name_H-M   'P 1'
#
loop_
_entity.id
_entity.type
_entity.pdbx_description
1 polymer ?
#
loop_
_entity_poly.entity_id
_entity_poly.type
_entity_poly.pdbx_seq_one_letter_code
_entity_poly.pdbx_strand_id
1 'polypeptide(L)'
;MIGDIIPDTVAATVAGAPVLVAEVDAREALLRDGPAAALPAPGTSEGRQLRRWLTQLIVTEWVITTEAEALGVTAGEAPAEENLLPDATARLELGSVAAAAPPLEQVRPVIAEHLRAAARRRAFRVWLDARRAEQVRLAPGYEHPGDPRQPDNTHRH
;
A
#
# COMPACT_ATOMS: atom_id res chain seq x y z
N MET A 1 -26.14 26.85 -5.60
CA MET A 1 -25.56 26.51 -4.28
C MET A 1 -24.30 25.70 -4.55
N ILE A 2 -23.16 26.37 -4.63
CA ILE A 2 -21.85 25.73 -4.72
C ILE A 2 -21.46 25.52 -3.25
N GLY A 3 -21.43 24.26 -2.81
CA GLY A 3 -20.99 23.95 -1.45
C GLY A 3 -19.53 24.34 -1.31
N ASP A 4 -19.23 25.23 -0.36
CA ASP A 4 -17.86 25.55 0.03
C ASP A 4 -17.13 24.23 0.33
N ILE A 5 -16.19 23.87 -0.53
CA ILE A 5 -15.15 22.89 -0.19
C ILE A 5 -14.27 23.64 0.81
N ILE A 6 -14.49 23.43 2.10
CA ILE A 6 -13.60 23.97 3.12
C ILE A 6 -12.27 23.24 2.96
N PRO A 7 -11.18 23.93 2.52
CA PRO A 7 -9.91 23.28 2.19
C PRO A 7 -9.24 22.62 3.39
N ASP A 8 -9.69 22.95 4.60
CA ASP A 8 -9.16 22.45 5.88
C ASP A 8 -9.88 21.19 6.38
N THR A 9 -10.78 20.59 5.59
CA THR A 9 -11.45 19.35 6.01
C THR A 9 -10.44 18.22 6.11
N VAL A 10 -10.39 17.55 7.26
CA VAL A 10 -9.43 16.48 7.56
C VAL A 10 -10.01 15.12 7.14
N ALA A 11 -9.30 14.38 6.28
CA ALA A 11 -9.64 13.01 5.90
C ALA A 11 -9.07 11.98 6.89
N ALA A 12 -7.87 12.26 7.41
CA ALA A 12 -7.21 11.44 8.42
C ALA A 12 -6.24 12.27 9.26
N THR A 13 -5.83 11.73 10.41
CA THR A 13 -4.71 12.24 11.21
C THR A 13 -3.68 11.13 11.32
N VAL A 14 -2.40 11.45 11.03
CA VAL A 14 -1.27 10.53 11.12
C VAL A 14 -0.25 11.12 12.09
N ALA A 15 0.01 10.42 13.19
CA ALA A 15 0.94 10.88 14.24
C ALA A 15 0.67 12.32 14.74
N GLY A 16 -0.61 12.73 14.73
CA GLY A 16 -1.04 14.09 15.12
C GLY A 16 -1.09 15.12 13.99
N ALA A 17 -0.54 14.81 12.81
CA ALA A 17 -0.59 15.70 11.64
C ALA A 17 -1.83 15.42 10.77
N PRO A 18 -2.51 16.46 10.25
CA PRO A 18 -3.69 16.28 9.41
C PRO A 18 -3.32 15.90 7.97
N VAL A 19 -4.02 14.89 7.43
CA VAL A 19 -4.12 14.61 6.00
C VAL A 19 -5.43 15.22 5.51
N LEU A 20 -5.34 16.22 4.62
CA LEU A 20 -6.49 17.00 4.19
C LEU A 20 -7.27 16.30 3.07
N VAL A 21 -8.57 16.55 3.01
CA VAL A 21 -9.42 16.11 1.88
C VAL A 21 -8.89 16.66 0.56
N ALA A 22 -8.33 17.88 0.56
CA ALA A 22 -7.69 18.47 -0.61
C ALA A 22 -6.50 17.64 -1.15
N GLU A 23 -5.77 16.92 -0.30
CA GLU A 23 -4.70 16.01 -0.74
C GLU A 23 -5.28 14.78 -1.47
N VAL A 24 -6.40 14.26 -0.96
CA VAL A 24 -7.14 13.17 -1.61
C VAL A 24 -7.68 13.62 -2.97
N ASP A 25 -8.24 14.83 -3.04
CA ASP A 25 -8.73 15.43 -4.29
C ASP A 25 -7.60 15.62 -5.30
N ALA A 26 -6.46 16.16 -4.87
CA ALA A 26 -5.30 16.35 -5.73
C ALA A 26 -4.77 15.01 -6.28
N ARG A 27 -4.67 13.97 -5.42
CA ARG A 27 -4.24 12.64 -5.86
C ARG A 27 -5.24 11.99 -6.81
N GLU A 28 -6.54 12.17 -6.58
CA GLU A 28 -7.58 11.68 -7.49
C GLU A 28 -7.52 12.37 -8.85
N ALA A 29 -7.33 13.69 -8.88
CA ALA A 29 -7.19 14.47 -10.11
C ALA A 29 -5.99 13.99 -10.94
N LEU A 30 -4.82 13.82 -10.30
CA LEU A 30 -3.62 13.27 -10.96
C LEU A 30 -3.87 11.88 -11.53
N LEU A 31 -4.61 11.02 -10.81
CA LEU A 31 -4.93 9.67 -11.29
C LEU A 31 -5.87 9.72 -12.50
N ARG A 32 -6.83 10.64 -12.53
CA ARG A 32 -7.76 10.85 -13.64
C ARG A 32 -7.11 11.43 -14.89
N ASP A 33 -6.08 12.27 -14.72
CA ASP A 33 -5.29 12.82 -15.83
C ASP A 33 -4.25 11.83 -16.38
N GLY A 34 -4.00 10.73 -15.65
CA GLY A 34 -3.05 9.69 -16.03
C GLY A 34 -3.59 8.68 -17.06
N PRO A 35 -2.73 7.78 -17.57
CA PRO A 35 -3.10 6.78 -18.59
C PRO A 35 -3.96 5.63 -18.05
N ALA A 36 -4.56 5.77 -16.86
CA ALA A 36 -5.34 4.73 -16.23
C ALA A 36 -6.62 4.42 -17.03
N ALA A 37 -7.07 3.16 -16.99
CA ALA A 37 -8.37 2.77 -17.52
C ALA A 37 -9.50 3.59 -16.87
N ALA A 38 -10.67 3.65 -17.54
CA ALA A 38 -11.81 4.46 -17.09
C ALA A 38 -12.10 4.28 -15.60
N LEU A 39 -11.84 5.33 -14.82
CA LEU A 39 -12.05 5.33 -13.37
C LEU A 39 -13.54 5.46 -13.04
N PRO A 40 -14.00 4.89 -11.92
CA PRO A 40 -15.36 5.10 -11.44
C PRO A 40 -15.75 6.57 -11.41
N ALA A 41 -16.97 6.86 -11.87
CA ALA A 41 -17.46 8.23 -11.93
C ALA A 41 -17.56 8.84 -10.51
N PRO A 42 -17.21 10.12 -10.33
CA PRO A 42 -17.41 10.81 -9.05
C PRO A 42 -18.86 10.70 -8.55
N GLY A 43 -19.04 10.62 -7.24
CA GLY A 43 -20.36 10.55 -6.60
C GLY A 43 -21.04 9.17 -6.61
N THR A 44 -20.53 8.21 -7.38
CA THR A 44 -20.96 6.80 -7.33
C THR A 44 -20.43 6.07 -6.09
N SER A 45 -21.00 4.92 -5.75
CA SER A 45 -20.45 4.05 -4.70
C SER A 45 -19.01 3.62 -5.01
N GLU A 46 -18.76 3.18 -6.25
CA GLU A 46 -17.42 2.82 -6.72
C GLU A 46 -16.45 4.02 -6.66
N GLY A 47 -16.92 5.22 -6.97
CA GLY A 47 -16.15 6.47 -6.80
C GLY A 47 -15.81 6.78 -5.34
N ARG A 48 -16.74 6.55 -4.41
CA ARG A 48 -16.45 6.67 -2.97
C ARG A 48 -15.45 5.61 -2.50
N GLN A 49 -15.56 4.38 -3.01
CA GLN A 49 -14.60 3.31 -2.74
C GLN A 49 -13.19 3.65 -3.26
N LEU A 50 -13.08 4.24 -4.46
CA LEU A 50 -11.82 4.76 -4.99
C LEU A 50 -11.21 5.81 -4.05
N ARG A 51 -12.00 6.78 -3.57
CA ARG A 51 -11.52 7.83 -2.66
C ARG A 51 -11.05 7.28 -1.31
N ARG A 52 -11.75 6.28 -0.77
CA ARG A 52 -11.30 5.57 0.45
C ARG A 52 -9.99 4.83 0.21
N TRP A 53 -9.86 4.15 -0.92
CA TRP A 53 -8.63 3.47 -1.30
C TRP A 53 -7.44 4.44 -1.45
N LEU A 54 -7.65 5.57 -2.13
CA LEU A 54 -6.66 6.64 -2.24
C LEU A 54 -6.24 7.17 -0.85
N THR A 55 -7.21 7.33 0.05
CA THR A 55 -6.91 7.74 1.43
C THR A 55 -6.05 6.70 2.14
N GLN A 56 -6.31 5.41 1.95
CA GLN A 56 -5.46 4.35 2.51
C GLN A 56 -4.03 4.43 1.99
N LEU A 57 -3.83 4.71 0.70
CA LEU A 57 -2.51 4.91 0.11
C LEU A 57 -1.79 6.12 0.70
N ILE A 58 -2.44 7.30 0.70
CA ILE A 58 -1.84 8.54 1.21
C ILE A 58 -1.43 8.36 2.68
N VAL A 59 -2.32 7.81 3.51
CA VAL A 59 -2.01 7.53 4.92
C VAL A 59 -0.85 6.55 5.06
N THR A 60 -0.74 5.55 4.17
CA THR A 60 0.39 4.61 4.18
C THR A 60 1.70 5.31 3.87
N GLU A 61 1.71 6.15 2.84
CA GLU A 61 2.88 6.96 2.46
C GLU A 61 3.30 7.89 3.60
N TRP A 62 2.35 8.56 4.25
CA TRP A 62 2.60 9.43 5.40
C TRP A 62 3.21 8.67 6.58
N VAL A 63 2.66 7.50 6.95
CA VAL A 63 3.23 6.67 8.02
C VAL A 63 4.66 6.27 7.67
N ILE A 64 4.89 5.73 6.47
CA ILE A 64 6.23 5.29 6.05
C ILE A 64 7.23 6.46 6.06
N THR A 65 6.84 7.62 5.54
CA THR A 65 7.70 8.80 5.47
C THR A 65 8.04 9.32 6.87
N THR A 66 7.03 9.49 7.72
CA THR A 66 7.22 9.95 9.11
C THR A 66 8.15 9.01 9.87
N GLU A 67 8.01 7.70 9.66
CA GLU A 67 8.86 6.72 10.31
C GLU A 67 10.26 6.62 9.76
N ALA A 68 10.42 6.75 8.45
CA ALA A 68 11.73 6.82 7.84
C ALA A 68 12.50 8.04 8.38
N GLU A 69 11.85 9.19 8.47
CA GLU A 69 12.43 10.41 9.05
C GLU A 69 12.80 10.23 10.53
N ALA A 70 11.89 9.69 11.34
CA ALA A 70 12.14 9.45 12.76
C ALA A 70 13.28 8.46 13.01
N LEU A 71 13.48 7.49 12.11
CA LEU A 71 14.56 6.50 12.17
C LEU A 71 15.84 6.95 11.45
N GLY A 72 15.83 8.12 10.79
CA GLY A 72 16.95 8.60 9.97
C GLY A 72 17.23 7.73 8.73
N VAL A 73 16.26 6.92 8.31
CA VAL A 73 16.38 6.03 7.15
C VAL A 73 16.10 6.81 5.87
N THR A 74 17.01 6.76 4.91
CA THR A 74 16.83 7.40 3.61
C THR A 74 16.81 6.36 2.49
N ALA A 75 16.19 6.70 1.36
CA ALA A 75 16.18 5.82 0.18
C ALA A 75 17.59 5.50 -0.34
N GLY A 76 18.60 6.32 -0.02
CA GLY A 76 20.00 6.06 -0.38
C GLY A 76 20.61 4.84 0.31
N GLU A 77 20.02 4.40 1.44
CA GLU A 77 20.41 3.18 2.15
C GLU A 77 19.53 1.99 1.80
N ALA A 78 18.51 2.17 0.95
CA ALA A 78 17.65 1.10 0.51
C ALA A 78 18.44 0.11 -0.36
N PRO A 79 18.28 -1.22 -0.16
CA PRO A 79 18.85 -2.19 -1.08
C PRO A 79 18.27 -1.95 -2.49
N ALA A 80 19.12 -2.07 -3.53
CA ALA A 80 18.65 -2.02 -4.91
C ALA A 80 17.50 -3.03 -5.15
N GLU A 81 16.59 -2.70 -6.06
CA GLU A 81 15.39 -3.49 -6.33
C GLU A 81 15.73 -4.94 -6.68
N GLU A 82 16.82 -5.15 -7.42
CA GLU A 82 17.36 -6.48 -7.75
C GLU A 82 17.73 -7.33 -6.51
N ASN A 83 18.07 -6.69 -5.38
CA ASN A 83 18.38 -7.35 -4.11
C ASN A 83 17.12 -7.68 -3.29
N LEU A 84 16.00 -7.00 -3.56
CA LEU A 84 14.70 -7.26 -2.93
C LEU A 84 13.89 -8.31 -3.70
N LEU A 85 14.12 -8.41 -5.01
CA LEU A 85 13.44 -9.30 -5.95
C LEU A 85 14.43 -10.15 -6.76
N PRO A 86 15.22 -11.06 -6.17
CA PRO A 86 15.88 -12.09 -6.96
C PRO A 86 14.84 -13.15 -7.34
N ASP A 87 13.91 -12.80 -8.23
CA ASP A 87 12.93 -13.72 -8.82
C ASP A 87 13.43 -14.30 -10.16
N ALA A 88 14.71 -14.62 -10.20
CA ALA A 88 15.30 -15.43 -11.25
C ALA A 88 14.95 -16.92 -11.05
N THR A 89 14.80 -17.35 -9.80
CA THR A 89 14.56 -18.75 -9.44
C THR A 89 13.11 -19.18 -9.68
N ALA A 90 12.10 -18.31 -9.47
CA ALA A 90 10.71 -18.70 -9.74
C ALA A 90 10.36 -18.75 -11.23
N ARG A 91 11.16 -18.11 -12.11
CA ARG A 91 10.98 -18.21 -13.57
C ARG A 91 11.47 -19.53 -14.17
N LEU A 92 12.26 -20.33 -13.45
CA LEU A 92 12.96 -21.51 -14.00
C LEU A 92 12.32 -22.87 -13.66
N GLU A 93 11.43 -22.99 -12.68
CA GLU A 93 11.02 -24.32 -12.17
C GLU A 93 9.50 -24.56 -12.18
N LEU A 94 8.91 -24.54 -13.38
CA LEU A 94 7.66 -25.25 -13.68
C LEU A 94 7.87 -26.13 -14.93
N GLY A 95 8.86 -27.02 -14.87
CA GLY A 95 9.28 -27.86 -16.00
C GLY A 95 9.92 -29.20 -15.62
N SER A 96 9.18 -30.08 -14.95
CA SER A 96 9.47 -31.51 -14.68
C SER A 96 10.60 -31.83 -13.66
N VAL A 97 10.22 -32.52 -12.59
CA VAL A 97 11.04 -32.81 -11.39
C VAL A 97 12.01 -34.00 -11.58
N ALA A 98 12.23 -34.53 -12.79
CA ALA A 98 12.82 -35.86 -12.96
C ALA A 98 14.21 -35.95 -13.63
N ALA A 99 14.87 -34.85 -13.98
CA ALA A 99 16.21 -34.91 -14.58
C ALA A 99 17.21 -34.00 -13.85
N ALA A 100 17.87 -34.57 -12.84
CA ALA A 100 19.01 -33.99 -12.10
C ALA A 100 18.72 -32.69 -11.33
N ALA A 101 18.02 -32.79 -10.19
CA ALA A 101 18.00 -31.71 -9.21
C ALA A 101 19.44 -31.46 -8.68
N PRO A 102 19.93 -30.21 -8.68
CA PRO A 102 21.26 -29.88 -8.17
C PRO A 102 21.41 -30.27 -6.68
N PRO A 103 22.63 -30.62 -6.22
CA PRO A 103 22.88 -30.91 -4.81
C PRO A 103 22.35 -29.81 -3.87
N LEU A 104 21.83 -30.21 -2.71
CA LEU A 104 21.21 -29.30 -1.73
C LEU A 104 22.11 -28.11 -1.38
N GLU A 105 23.42 -28.33 -1.25
CA GLU A 105 24.40 -27.27 -0.96
C GLU A 105 24.45 -26.17 -2.02
N GLN A 106 24.15 -26.50 -3.29
CA GLN A 106 24.13 -25.52 -4.39
C GLN A 106 22.87 -24.65 -4.37
N VAL A 107 21.72 -25.20 -3.95
CA VAL A 107 20.44 -24.47 -3.89
C VAL A 107 20.18 -23.80 -2.55
N ARG A 108 20.88 -24.23 -1.48
CA ARG A 108 20.73 -23.70 -0.12
C ARG A 108 20.87 -22.17 -0.04
N PRO A 109 21.83 -21.50 -0.71
CA PRO A 109 21.94 -20.05 -0.67
C PRO A 109 20.72 -19.35 -1.29
N VAL A 110 20.20 -19.87 -2.40
CA VAL A 110 19.04 -19.32 -3.12
C VAL A 110 17.76 -19.46 -2.29
N ILE A 111 17.54 -20.66 -1.71
CA ILE A 111 16.41 -20.90 -0.80
C ILE A 111 16.51 -19.98 0.42
N ALA A 112 17.70 -19.85 1.01
CA ALA A 112 17.90 -18.98 2.16
C ALA A 112 17.59 -17.51 1.82
N GLU A 113 17.98 -17.03 0.63
CA GLU A 113 17.67 -15.66 0.21
C GLU A 113 16.18 -15.45 -0.02
N HIS A 114 15.51 -16.40 -0.68
CA HIS A 114 14.06 -16.34 -0.86
C HIS A 114 13.30 -16.31 0.49
N LEU A 115 13.70 -17.16 1.44
CA LEU A 115 13.11 -17.20 2.77
C LEU A 115 13.38 -15.91 3.56
N ARG A 116 14.58 -15.33 3.46
CA ARG A 116 14.89 -14.03 4.07
C ARG A 116 14.06 -12.91 3.48
N ALA A 117 13.92 -12.86 2.16
CA ALA A 117 13.10 -11.85 1.49
C ALA A 117 11.62 -11.98 1.90
N ALA A 118 11.10 -13.21 1.99
CA ALA A 118 9.75 -13.48 2.48
C ALA A 118 9.57 -13.07 3.95
N ALA A 119 10.54 -13.39 4.82
CA ALA A 119 10.51 -13.01 6.22
C ALA A 119 10.56 -11.48 6.41
N ARG A 120 11.40 -10.76 5.65
CA ARG A 120 11.47 -9.29 5.64
C ARG A 120 10.13 -8.66 5.24
N ARG A 121 9.52 -9.14 4.15
CA ARG A 121 8.19 -8.67 3.72
C ARG A 121 7.11 -8.90 4.79
N ARG A 122 7.14 -10.06 5.44
CA ARG A 122 6.21 -10.37 6.54
C ARG A 122 6.43 -9.45 7.74
N ALA A 123 7.68 -9.27 8.16
CA ALA A 123 8.03 -8.39 9.27
C ALA A 123 7.62 -6.94 8.99
N PHE A 124 7.88 -6.44 7.78
CA PHE A 124 7.46 -5.11 7.35
C PHE A 124 5.94 -4.95 7.40
N ARG A 125 5.17 -5.92 6.91
CA ARG A 125 3.71 -5.87 6.97
C ARG A 125 3.18 -5.80 8.40
N VAL A 126 3.69 -6.68 9.28
CA VAL A 126 3.33 -6.68 10.70
C VAL A 126 3.66 -5.34 11.37
N TRP A 127 4.84 -4.81 11.09
CA TRP A 127 5.26 -3.50 11.59
C TRP A 127 4.34 -2.39 11.07
N LEU A 128 4.05 -2.36 9.77
CA LEU A 128 3.22 -1.33 9.15
C LEU A 128 1.79 -1.36 9.70
N ASP A 129 1.21 -2.55 9.86
CA ASP A 129 -0.10 -2.73 10.45
C ASP A 129 -0.15 -2.19 11.89
N ALA A 130 0.88 -2.49 12.69
CA ALA A 130 1.00 -1.96 14.05
C ALA A 130 1.14 -0.43 14.08
N ARG A 131 1.98 0.15 13.23
CA ARG A 131 2.15 1.60 13.15
C ARG A 131 0.89 2.33 12.71
N ARG A 132 0.18 1.79 11.72
CA ARG A 132 -1.11 2.33 11.30
C ARG A 132 -2.13 2.29 12.43
N ALA A 133 -2.22 1.17 13.15
CA ALA A 133 -3.15 1.03 14.28
C ALA A 133 -2.85 2.04 15.41
N GLU A 134 -1.59 2.36 15.64
CA GLU A 134 -1.16 3.32 16.66
C GLU A 134 -1.36 4.78 16.23
N GLN A 135 -0.97 5.12 15.00
CA GLN A 135 -0.78 6.51 14.59
C GLN A 135 -1.93 7.09 13.76
N VAL A 136 -2.78 6.25 13.19
CA VAL A 136 -3.80 6.70 12.23
C VAL A 136 -5.17 6.81 12.88
N ARG A 137 -5.81 7.96 12.70
CA ARG A 137 -7.24 8.17 12.93
C ARG A 137 -7.90 8.61 11.63
N LEU A 138 -8.90 7.87 11.16
CA LEU A 138 -9.65 8.21 9.94
C LEU A 138 -10.89 9.03 10.30
N ALA A 139 -11.21 10.03 9.50
CA ALA A 139 -12.48 10.74 9.61
C ALA A 139 -13.65 9.86 9.12
N PRO A 140 -14.88 10.11 9.60
CA PRO A 140 -16.06 9.38 9.12
C PRO A 140 -16.19 9.41 7.59
N GLY A 141 -16.47 8.26 6.99
CA GLY A 141 -16.59 8.10 5.53
C GLY A 141 -15.29 7.78 4.80
N TYR A 142 -14.14 7.85 5.49
CA TYR A 142 -12.82 7.51 4.98
C TYR A 142 -12.29 6.17 5.51
N GLU A 143 -13.15 5.36 6.13
CA GLU A 143 -12.76 4.04 6.63
C GLU A 143 -12.33 3.11 5.49
N HIS A 144 -11.66 2.02 5.84
CA HIS A 144 -11.14 1.06 4.88
C HIS A 144 -12.24 0.60 3.88
N PRO A 145 -11.98 0.52 2.57
CA PRO A 145 -13.00 0.16 1.57
C PRO A 145 -13.71 -1.18 1.82
N GLY A 146 -13.02 -2.13 2.48
CA GLY A 146 -13.57 -3.42 2.88
C GLY A 146 -14.27 -3.45 4.24
N ASP A 147 -14.47 -2.32 4.92
CA ASP A 147 -15.14 -2.28 6.22
C ASP A 147 -16.63 -2.70 6.06
N PRO A 148 -17.09 -3.80 6.69
CA PRO A 148 -18.45 -4.31 6.51
C PRO A 148 -19.53 -3.38 7.08
N ARG A 149 -19.15 -2.39 7.88
CA ARG A 149 -20.07 -1.39 8.42
C ARG A 149 -20.44 -0.32 7.38
N GLN A 150 -19.74 -0.26 6.25
CA GLN A 150 -20.00 0.74 5.22
C GLN A 150 -21.25 0.38 4.40
N PRO A 151 -22.15 1.36 4.17
CA PRO A 151 -23.42 1.11 3.46
C PRO A 151 -23.22 0.74 1.99
N ASP A 152 -22.06 1.05 1.41
CA ASP A 152 -21.68 0.75 0.04
C ASP A 152 -20.64 -0.37 -0.08
N ASN A 153 -20.39 -1.13 1.00
CA ASN A 153 -19.66 -2.39 0.93
C ASN A 153 -20.56 -3.51 0.39
N THR A 154 -20.96 -3.39 -0.87
CA THR A 154 -21.72 -4.42 -1.58
C THR A 154 -20.76 -5.42 -2.21
N HIS A 155 -20.32 -6.42 -1.46
CA HIS A 155 -19.74 -7.63 -2.02
C HIS A 155 -20.82 -8.36 -2.84
N ARG A 156 -20.86 -8.16 -4.17
CA ARG A 156 -21.56 -9.08 -5.07
C ARG A 156 -20.56 -10.16 -5.51
N HIS A 157 -20.80 -11.40 -5.06
CA HIS A 157 -20.19 -12.60 -5.62
C HIS A 157 -20.87 -13.00 -6.93
#